data_AF-A0A7Y2X024-F1
#
_entry.id   AF-A0A7Y2X024-F1
#
_cell.length_a   1.000
_cell.length_b   1.000
_cell.length_c   1.000
_cell.angle_alpha   90.00
_cell.angle_beta   90.00
_cell.angle_gamma   90.00
#
_symmetry.space_group_name_H-M   'P 1'
#
loop_
_entity.id
_entity.type
_entity.pdbx_description
1 polymer ?
#
loop_
_entity_poly.entity_id
_entity_poly.type
_entity_poly.pdbx_seq_one_letter_code
_entity_poly.pdbx_strand_id
1 'polypeptide(L)'
;MNKPTSHIRITKGQKRLYISALAVLGCILCIIIISSIYAVSSRIVTTTLYTVFPRNPPPTDEELIRLLSENQTIFDEIIITTQENYTLQQARIRNTWTDPKAILTKEQWDYYKEHFAQLNIDAGIDIYRRADQISIYFNIFTSGLSVSGSSRGIVYLTSPPSDTDLVSSIDMSKLPFSYRHVEGNWYLFESSD
;
A
#
# COMPACT_ATOMS: atom_id res chain seq x y z
N MET A 1 49.42 22.14 -64.42
CA MET A 1 48.11 21.51 -64.67
C MET A 1 47.13 22.04 -63.64
N ASN A 2 46.30 23.03 -64.00
CA ASN A 2 45.29 23.59 -63.09
C ASN A 2 43.96 22.85 -63.32
N LYS A 3 43.43 22.18 -62.30
CA LYS A 3 42.10 21.56 -62.36
C LYS A 3 41.03 22.67 -62.36
N PRO A 4 40.03 22.63 -63.24
CA PRO A 4 38.94 23.59 -63.22
C PRO A 4 38.10 23.42 -61.95
N THR A 5 38.05 24.46 -61.13
CA THR A 5 37.13 24.57 -59.99
C THR A 5 35.73 24.89 -60.50
N SER A 6 34.87 23.89 -60.58
CA SER A 6 33.44 24.09 -60.88
C SER A 6 32.75 24.70 -59.66
N HIS A 7 32.46 26.01 -59.71
CA HIS A 7 31.64 26.66 -58.69
C HIS A 7 30.16 26.31 -58.91
N ILE A 8 29.65 25.38 -58.10
CA ILE A 8 28.22 25.04 -58.08
C ILE A 8 27.44 26.21 -57.47
N ARG A 9 26.60 26.88 -58.26
CA ARG A 9 25.79 28.03 -57.82
C ARG A 9 24.45 27.54 -57.27
N ILE A 10 24.34 27.42 -55.95
CA ILE A 10 23.08 27.04 -55.28
C ILE A 10 22.06 28.19 -55.38
N THR A 11 20.86 27.91 -55.89
CA THR A 11 19.79 28.91 -56.01
C THR A 11 19.16 29.23 -54.65
N LYS A 12 18.56 30.43 -54.52
CA LYS A 12 17.85 30.85 -53.28
C LYS A 12 16.76 29.86 -52.85
N GLY A 13 16.11 29.21 -53.82
CA GLY A 13 15.11 28.16 -53.57
C GLY A 13 15.70 26.90 -52.94
N GLN A 14 16.84 26.42 -53.46
CA GLN A 14 17.55 25.28 -52.89
C GLN A 14 17.99 25.54 -51.44
N LYS A 15 18.51 26.74 -51.13
CA LYS A 15 18.89 27.10 -49.75
C LYS A 15 17.72 27.04 -48.77
N ARG A 16 16.54 27.53 -49.17
CA ARG A 16 15.32 27.45 -48.33
C ARG A 16 14.91 26.00 -48.09
N LEU A 17 14.94 25.16 -49.12
CA LEU A 17 14.63 23.74 -48.99
C LEU A 17 15.59 23.03 -48.03
N TYR A 18 16.89 23.29 -48.11
CA TYR A 18 17.88 22.73 -47.18
C TYR A 18 17.64 23.17 -45.73
N ILE A 19 17.34 24.44 -45.49
CA ILE A 19 17.05 24.96 -44.14
C ILE A 19 15.79 24.29 -43.57
N SER A 20 14.71 24.19 -44.37
CA SER A 20 13.48 23.52 -43.95
C SER A 20 13.70 22.03 -43.67
N ALA A 21 14.47 21.33 -44.50
CA ALA A 21 14.79 19.92 -44.30
C ALA A 21 15.61 19.70 -43.02
N LEU A 22 16.62 20.54 -42.76
CA LEU A 22 17.42 20.47 -41.53
C LEU A 22 16.57 20.75 -40.29
N ALA A 23 15.64 21.71 -40.36
CA ALA A 23 14.72 22.00 -39.26
C ALA A 23 13.81 20.80 -38.95
N VAL A 24 13.22 20.17 -39.98
CA VAL A 24 12.38 18.97 -39.83
C VAL A 24 13.16 17.81 -39.23
N LEU A 25 14.38 17.54 -39.72
CA LEU A 25 15.25 16.51 -39.17
C LEU A 25 15.61 16.78 -37.70
N GLY A 26 15.89 18.04 -37.35
CA GLY A 26 16.11 18.46 -35.97
C GLY A 26 14.90 18.19 -35.08
N CYS A 27 13.68 18.53 -35.53
CA CYS A 27 12.45 18.24 -34.80
C CYS A 27 12.23 16.73 -34.59
N ILE A 28 12.43 15.91 -35.64
CA ILE A 28 12.31 14.45 -35.54
C ILE A 28 13.30 13.89 -34.53
N LEU A 29 14.56 14.35 -34.56
CA LEU A 29 15.58 13.93 -33.60
C LEU A 29 15.20 14.30 -32.16
N CYS A 30 14.69 15.51 -31.91
CA CYS A 30 14.21 15.93 -30.60
C CYS A 30 13.07 15.04 -30.09
N ILE A 31 12.10 14.71 -30.95
CA ILE A 31 10.99 13.82 -30.59
C ILE A 31 11.53 12.43 -30.20
N ILE A 32 12.43 11.85 -30.98
CA ILE A 32 13.04 10.54 -30.69
C ILE A 32 13.76 10.56 -29.34
N ILE A 33 14.53 11.62 -29.05
CA ILE A 33 15.24 11.77 -27.78
C ILE A 33 14.25 11.85 -26.61
N ILE A 34 13.21 12.69 -26.71
CA ILE A 34 12.20 12.84 -25.65
C ILE A 34 11.46 11.52 -25.41
N SER A 35 11.02 10.84 -26.47
CA SER A 35 10.36 9.54 -26.35
C SER A 35 11.26 8.47 -25.73
N SER A 36 12.56 8.48 -26.07
CA SER A 36 13.54 7.55 -25.50
C SER A 36 13.76 7.81 -24.01
N ILE A 37 13.87 9.08 -23.60
CA ILE A 37 13.99 9.48 -22.19
C ILE A 37 12.74 9.02 -21.41
N TYR A 38 11.55 9.26 -21.95
CA TYR A 38 10.30 8.83 -21.32
C TYR A 38 10.20 7.30 -21.18
N ALA A 39 10.59 6.55 -22.21
CA ALA A 39 10.58 5.11 -22.17
C ALA A 39 11.55 4.55 -21.12
N VAL A 40 12.76 5.11 -21.04
CA VAL A 40 13.76 4.72 -20.05
C VAL A 40 13.31 5.10 -18.63
N SER A 41 12.80 6.31 -18.42
CA SER A 41 12.32 6.74 -17.10
C SER A 41 11.13 5.91 -16.63
N SER A 42 10.17 5.61 -17.51
CA SER A 42 9.04 4.74 -17.21
C SER A 42 9.49 3.32 -16.82
N ARG A 43 10.47 2.75 -17.54
CA ARG A 43 11.05 1.44 -17.18
C ARG A 43 11.77 1.47 -15.84
N ILE A 44 12.52 2.52 -15.55
CA ILE A 44 13.19 2.69 -14.26
C ILE A 44 12.14 2.78 -13.15
N VAL A 45 11.14 3.66 -13.28
CA VAL A 45 10.09 3.83 -12.29
C VAL A 45 9.34 2.53 -12.04
N THR A 46 8.91 1.83 -13.10
CA THR A 46 8.20 0.56 -12.97
C THR A 46 9.07 -0.52 -12.32
N THR A 47 10.32 -0.67 -12.76
CA THR A 47 11.25 -1.65 -12.16
C THR A 47 11.50 -1.35 -10.69
N THR A 48 11.81 -0.10 -10.36
CA THR A 48 12.01 0.33 -8.97
C THR A 48 10.76 0.08 -8.12
N LEU A 49 9.56 0.37 -8.65
CA LEU A 49 8.32 0.07 -7.95
C LEU A 49 8.15 -1.43 -7.67
N TYR A 50 8.45 -2.30 -8.65
CA TYR A 50 8.38 -3.76 -8.45
C TYR A 50 9.43 -4.28 -7.46
N THR A 51 10.63 -3.71 -7.44
CA THR A 51 11.70 -4.16 -6.53
C THR A 51 11.57 -3.61 -5.12
N VAL A 52 11.09 -2.37 -4.98
CA VAL A 52 10.93 -1.70 -3.67
C VAL A 52 9.66 -2.14 -2.97
N PHE A 53 8.62 -2.50 -3.72
CA PHE A 53 7.35 -2.99 -3.20
C PHE A 53 7.11 -4.42 -3.67
N PRO A 54 7.91 -5.41 -3.22
CA PRO A 54 7.60 -6.80 -3.49
C PRO A 54 6.19 -7.09 -2.97
N ARG A 55 5.29 -7.48 -3.87
CA ARG A 55 3.94 -7.89 -3.50
C ARG A 55 4.05 -9.25 -2.82
N ASN A 56 4.26 -9.24 -1.52
CA ASN A 56 3.99 -10.41 -0.72
C ASN A 56 2.51 -10.77 -0.95
N PRO A 57 2.18 -12.05 -1.20
CA PRO A 57 0.79 -12.45 -1.24
C PRO A 57 0.13 -12.12 0.11
N PRO A 58 -1.19 -11.84 0.13
CA PRO A 58 -1.93 -11.75 1.38
C PRO A 58 -1.74 -13.05 2.19
N PRO A 59 -1.68 -12.97 3.53
CA PRO A 59 -1.61 -14.16 4.36
C PRO A 59 -2.89 -14.98 4.21
N THR A 60 -2.73 -16.30 4.20
CA THR A 60 -3.82 -17.28 4.19
C THR A 60 -4.53 -17.35 5.53
N ASP A 61 -5.72 -17.96 5.56
CA ASP A 61 -6.45 -18.19 6.80
C ASP A 61 -5.59 -19.00 7.80
N GLU A 62 -4.90 -20.05 7.32
CA GLU A 62 -4.03 -20.88 8.15
C GLU A 62 -2.86 -20.10 8.75
N GLU A 63 -2.25 -19.19 7.99
CA GLU A 63 -1.16 -18.36 8.48
C GLU A 63 -1.62 -17.38 9.56
N LEU A 64 -2.79 -16.77 9.39
CA LEU A 64 -3.37 -15.86 10.38
C LEU A 64 -3.78 -16.59 11.66
N ILE A 65 -4.40 -17.76 11.53
CA ILE A 65 -4.76 -18.60 12.69
C ILE A 65 -3.51 -19.05 13.44
N ARG A 66 -2.46 -19.47 12.72
CA ARG A 66 -1.18 -19.82 13.33
C ARG A 66 -0.58 -18.62 14.07
N LEU A 67 -0.51 -17.45 13.42
CA LEU A 67 0.01 -16.22 14.02
C LEU A 67 -0.73 -15.87 15.32
N LEU A 68 -2.07 -15.95 15.32
CA LEU A 68 -2.90 -15.75 16.51
C LEU A 68 -2.54 -16.75 17.61
N SER A 69 -2.52 -18.05 17.28
CA SER A 69 -2.27 -19.11 18.27
C SER A 69 -0.87 -19.05 18.89
N GLU A 70 0.15 -18.70 18.10
CA GLU A 70 1.54 -18.62 18.57
C GLU A 70 1.81 -17.37 19.41
N ASN A 71 0.97 -16.33 19.30
CA ASN A 71 1.18 -15.03 19.96
C ASN A 71 -0.02 -14.55 20.78
N GLN A 72 -0.89 -15.46 21.21
CA GLN A 72 -2.15 -15.13 21.88
C GLN A 72 -1.96 -14.18 23.06
N THR A 73 -0.93 -14.42 23.89
CA THR A 73 -0.63 -13.57 25.06
C THR A 73 -0.35 -12.12 24.68
N ILE A 74 0.41 -11.87 23.62
CA ILE A 74 0.75 -10.51 23.15
C ILE A 74 -0.51 -9.82 22.63
N PHE A 75 -1.34 -10.53 21.88
CA PHE A 75 -2.63 -10.03 21.40
C PHE A 75 -3.56 -9.64 22.56
N ASP A 76 -3.65 -10.49 23.59
CA ASP A 76 -4.47 -10.25 24.77
C ASP A 76 -3.98 -9.03 25.57
N GLU A 77 -2.66 -8.87 25.74
CA GLU A 77 -2.07 -7.72 26.40
C GLU A 77 -2.38 -6.40 25.67
N ILE A 78 -2.31 -6.40 24.34
CA ILE A 78 -2.71 -5.24 23.51
C ILE A 78 -4.20 -4.94 23.72
N ILE A 79 -5.06 -5.96 23.73
CA ILE A 79 -6.50 -5.78 23.95
C ILE A 79 -6.76 -5.16 25.32
N ILE A 80 -6.18 -5.70 26.38
CA ILE A 80 -6.36 -5.21 27.76
C ILE A 80 -5.93 -3.73 27.82
N THR A 81 -4.72 -3.42 27.33
CA THR A 81 -4.19 -2.05 27.31
C THR A 81 -5.09 -1.10 26.52
N THR A 82 -5.63 -1.57 25.39
CA THR A 82 -6.54 -0.78 24.55
C THR A 82 -7.90 -0.58 25.22
N GLN A 83 -8.41 -1.60 25.90
CA GLN A 83 -9.69 -1.56 26.60
C GLN A 83 -9.66 -0.61 27.80
N GLU A 84 -8.57 -0.61 28.56
CA GLU A 84 -8.33 0.29 29.70
C GLU A 84 -8.13 1.75 29.27
N ASN A 85 -7.67 1.98 28.04
CA ASN A 85 -7.48 3.32 27.49
C ASN A 85 -8.74 3.88 26.81
N TYR A 86 -9.66 4.43 27.61
CA TYR A 86 -10.94 4.98 27.14
C TYR A 86 -10.83 6.20 26.21
N THR A 87 -9.66 6.82 26.05
CA THR A 87 -9.48 7.95 25.11
C THR A 87 -9.47 7.49 23.65
N LEU A 88 -9.23 6.19 23.41
CA LEU A 88 -9.18 5.58 22.08
C LEU A 88 -10.59 5.20 21.60
N GLN A 89 -11.35 6.20 21.12
CA GLN A 89 -12.69 5.99 20.58
C GLN A 89 -12.68 5.57 19.11
N GLN A 90 -11.88 6.26 18.29
CA GLN A 90 -11.67 5.94 16.88
C GLN A 90 -10.22 6.30 16.56
N ALA A 91 -9.33 5.32 16.68
CA ALA A 91 -7.89 5.54 16.64
C ALA A 91 -7.22 4.60 15.65
N ARG A 92 -6.23 5.13 14.92
CA ARG A 92 -5.31 4.35 14.11
C ARG A 92 -3.93 4.48 14.71
N ILE A 93 -3.36 3.38 15.17
CA ILE A 93 -2.02 3.35 15.77
C ILE A 93 -1.12 2.58 14.81
N ARG A 94 -0.03 3.20 14.36
CA ARG A 94 0.96 2.61 13.46
C ARG A 94 2.36 2.71 14.07
N ASN A 95 3.32 2.00 13.49
CA ASN A 95 4.71 2.04 13.93
C ASN A 95 5.35 3.44 13.83
N THR A 96 4.94 4.22 12.83
CA THR A 96 5.56 5.51 12.49
C THR A 96 4.68 6.72 12.74
N TRP A 97 3.38 6.54 12.95
CA TRP A 97 2.43 7.62 13.18
C TRP A 97 1.19 7.12 13.93
N THR A 98 0.41 8.04 14.47
CA THR A 98 -0.88 7.76 15.10
C THR A 98 -1.89 8.81 14.63
N ASP A 99 -3.18 8.45 14.60
CA ASP A 99 -4.25 9.41 14.30
C ASP A 99 -4.14 10.61 15.27
N PRO A 100 -4.22 11.88 14.81
CA PRO A 100 -4.20 13.04 15.69
C PRO A 100 -5.25 13.02 16.81
N LYS A 101 -6.34 12.27 16.64
CA LYS A 101 -7.38 12.07 17.66
C LYS A 101 -6.99 11.06 18.73
N ALA A 102 -6.01 10.19 18.45
CA ALA A 102 -5.49 9.23 19.40
C ALA A 102 -4.45 9.90 20.31
N ILE A 103 -4.90 10.42 21.44
CA ILE A 103 -4.03 11.03 22.44
C ILE A 103 -3.36 9.90 23.23
N LEU A 104 -2.13 9.58 22.84
CA LEU A 104 -1.26 8.61 23.50
C LEU A 104 -0.12 9.33 24.21
N THR A 105 0.26 8.88 25.41
CA THR A 105 1.56 9.25 25.98
C THR A 105 2.69 8.58 25.19
N LYS A 106 3.92 9.06 25.37
CA LYS A 106 5.09 8.45 24.73
C LYS A 106 5.22 6.97 25.14
N GLU A 107 5.01 6.68 26.41
CA GLU A 107 5.11 5.33 26.98
C GLU A 107 4.06 4.39 26.36
N GLN A 108 2.82 4.87 26.19
CA GLN A 108 1.77 4.11 25.52
C GLN A 108 2.11 3.84 24.05
N TRP A 109 2.65 4.83 23.34
CA TRP A 109 3.04 4.65 21.94
C TRP A 109 4.22 3.68 21.80
N ASP A 110 5.24 3.79 22.65
CA ASP A 110 6.38 2.89 22.68
C ASP A 110 5.93 1.45 22.99
N TYR A 111 4.97 1.27 23.91
CA TYR A 111 4.34 -0.04 24.18
C TYR A 111 3.75 -0.66 22.91
N TYR A 112 2.87 0.05 22.19
CA TYR A 112 2.27 -0.49 20.96
C TYR A 112 3.32 -0.83 19.90
N LYS A 113 4.32 0.04 19.70
CA LYS A 113 5.39 -0.18 18.73
C LYS A 113 6.21 -1.43 19.04
N GLU A 114 6.53 -1.66 20.30
CA GLU A 114 7.27 -2.84 20.73
C GLU A 114 6.47 -4.11 20.40
N HIS A 115 5.18 -4.14 20.71
CA HIS A 115 4.34 -5.31 20.46
C HIS A 115 4.08 -5.52 18.96
N PHE A 116 3.92 -4.46 18.18
CA PHE A 116 3.81 -4.56 16.72
C PHE A 116 5.08 -5.10 16.08
N ALA A 117 6.26 -4.72 16.59
CA ALA A 117 7.52 -5.28 16.12
C ALA A 117 7.64 -6.78 16.44
N GLN A 118 7.18 -7.23 17.62
CA GLN A 118 7.16 -8.65 17.99
C GLN A 118 6.22 -9.47 17.09
N LEU A 119 5.05 -8.92 16.76
CA LEU A 119 4.06 -9.57 15.91
C LEU A 119 4.33 -9.39 14.40
N ASN A 120 5.35 -8.61 14.03
CA ASN A 120 5.64 -8.21 12.66
C ASN A 120 4.43 -7.53 11.94
N ILE A 121 3.72 -6.65 12.66
CA ILE A 121 2.52 -5.93 12.19
C ILE A 121 2.86 -4.48 11.87
N ASP A 122 3.43 -4.24 10.69
CA ASP A 122 3.84 -2.88 10.30
C ASP A 122 2.68 -1.90 10.14
N ALA A 123 1.52 -2.40 9.70
CA ALA A 123 0.31 -1.59 9.54
C ALA A 123 -0.48 -1.40 10.85
N GLY A 124 0.05 -1.84 12.00
CA GLY A 124 -0.49 -1.59 13.33
C GLY A 124 -1.97 -1.97 13.50
N ILE A 125 -2.70 -1.17 14.29
CA ILE A 125 -4.10 -1.46 14.65
C ILE A 125 -5.06 -0.32 14.35
N ASP A 126 -6.31 -0.68 14.08
CA ASP A 126 -7.44 0.24 14.06
C ASP A 126 -8.41 -0.10 15.19
N ILE A 127 -8.83 0.92 15.92
CA ILE A 127 -9.70 0.79 17.09
C ILE A 127 -10.98 1.55 16.80
N TYR A 128 -12.10 0.88 16.98
CA TYR A 128 -13.43 1.45 16.90
C TYR A 128 -14.18 1.11 18.18
N ARG A 129 -14.56 2.13 18.95
CA ARG A 129 -15.34 1.99 20.18
C ARG A 129 -16.68 2.69 20.01
N ARG A 130 -17.75 2.00 20.38
CA ARG A 130 -19.11 2.52 20.37
C ARG A 130 -19.86 2.01 21.59
N ALA A 131 -20.16 2.90 22.53
CA ALA A 131 -20.79 2.54 23.80
C ALA A 131 -20.02 1.43 24.53
N ASP A 132 -20.61 0.26 24.68
CA ASP A 132 -20.07 -0.97 25.29
C ASP A 132 -19.36 -1.90 24.28
N GLN A 133 -19.31 -1.52 23.01
CA GLN A 133 -18.67 -2.28 21.94
C GLN A 133 -17.27 -1.75 21.64
N ILE A 134 -16.33 -2.67 21.42
CA ILE A 134 -14.99 -2.38 20.92
C ILE A 134 -14.63 -3.37 19.83
N SER A 135 -14.03 -2.85 18.77
CA SER A 135 -13.47 -3.58 17.66
C SER A 135 -12.01 -3.18 17.50
N ILE A 136 -11.10 -4.14 17.56
CA ILE A 136 -9.65 -3.91 17.42
C ILE A 136 -9.17 -4.74 16.23
N TYR A 137 -8.82 -4.06 15.14
CA TYR A 137 -8.35 -4.68 13.90
C TYR A 137 -6.83 -4.66 13.88
N PHE A 138 -6.21 -5.82 13.83
CA PHE A 138 -4.78 -6.01 13.68
C PHE A 138 -4.48 -6.18 12.18
N ASN A 139 -4.00 -5.10 11.54
CA ASN A 139 -3.76 -5.08 10.10
C ASN A 139 -2.44 -5.79 9.78
N ILE A 140 -2.49 -7.12 9.62
CA ILE A 140 -1.30 -7.96 9.34
C ILE A 140 -0.78 -7.68 7.92
N PHE A 141 -1.69 -7.51 6.97
CA PHE A 141 -1.37 -7.25 5.58
C PHE A 141 -2.21 -6.09 5.05
N THR A 142 -1.56 -5.18 4.35
CA THR A 142 -2.22 -4.14 3.58
C THR A 142 -1.57 -4.03 2.21
N SER A 143 -2.38 -3.88 1.18
CA SER A 143 -1.91 -3.62 -0.17
C SER A 143 -2.81 -2.59 -0.83
N GLY A 144 -2.28 -1.76 -1.71
CA GLY A 144 -3.11 -0.75 -2.37
C GLY A 144 -2.35 0.52 -2.70
N LEU A 145 -3.05 1.39 -3.42
CA LEU A 145 -2.65 2.77 -3.69
C LEU A 145 -3.64 3.70 -2.98
N SER A 146 -3.41 5.01 -3.07
CA SER A 146 -4.20 6.04 -2.38
C SER A 146 -5.71 6.02 -2.62
N VAL A 147 -6.20 5.28 -3.62
CA VAL A 147 -7.61 5.26 -4.06
C VAL A 147 -8.28 3.88 -3.97
N SER A 148 -7.52 2.82 -3.74
CA SER A 148 -8.01 1.43 -3.72
C SER A 148 -7.05 0.57 -2.92
N GLY A 149 -7.56 -0.34 -2.11
CA GLY A 149 -6.70 -1.19 -1.32
C GLY A 149 -7.40 -2.40 -0.75
N SER A 150 -6.61 -3.31 -0.22
CA SER A 150 -7.09 -4.44 0.54
C SER A 150 -6.32 -4.52 1.84
N SER A 151 -7.03 -4.81 2.92
CA SER A 151 -6.47 -5.14 4.22
C SER A 151 -6.92 -6.53 4.63
N ARG A 152 -6.01 -7.28 5.23
CA ARG A 152 -6.29 -8.61 5.78
C ARG A 152 -5.61 -8.75 7.13
N GLY A 153 -6.29 -9.38 8.08
CA GLY A 153 -5.72 -9.59 9.39
C GLY A 153 -6.64 -10.26 10.38
N ILE A 154 -6.37 -10.01 11.66
CA ILE A 154 -7.08 -10.56 12.80
C ILE A 154 -7.88 -9.43 13.46
N VAL A 155 -9.06 -9.71 13.97
CA VAL A 155 -9.88 -8.72 14.67
C VAL A 155 -10.44 -9.32 15.96
N TYR A 156 -10.43 -8.50 17.01
CA TYR A 156 -11.15 -8.76 18.25
C TYR A 156 -12.43 -7.94 18.25
N LEU A 157 -13.59 -8.60 18.39
CA LEU A 157 -14.90 -7.97 18.37
C LEU A 157 -15.68 -8.34 19.64
N THR A 158 -16.06 -7.37 20.48
CA THR A 158 -16.95 -7.65 21.62
C THR A 158 -18.40 -7.87 21.21
N SER A 159 -18.75 -7.60 19.96
CA SER A 159 -20.05 -7.95 19.38
C SER A 159 -19.83 -8.60 18.03
N PRO A 160 -20.49 -9.73 17.75
CA PRO A 160 -20.28 -10.47 16.50
C PRO A 160 -20.64 -9.60 15.29
N PRO A 161 -19.99 -9.84 14.13
CA PRO A 161 -20.35 -9.17 12.89
C PRO A 161 -21.72 -9.64 12.38
N SER A 162 -22.24 -8.98 11.35
CA SER A 162 -23.49 -9.42 10.68
C SER A 162 -23.31 -10.81 10.07
N ASP A 163 -24.37 -11.64 10.13
CA ASP A 163 -24.39 -12.96 9.48
C ASP A 163 -24.13 -12.89 7.96
N THR A 164 -24.43 -11.74 7.34
CA THR A 164 -24.16 -11.48 5.92
C THR A 164 -22.67 -11.36 5.59
N ASP A 165 -21.87 -11.03 6.59
CA ASP A 165 -20.44 -10.76 6.43
C ASP A 165 -19.61 -11.97 6.91
N LEU A 166 -20.25 -12.96 7.55
CA LEU A 166 -19.62 -14.19 8.01
C LEU A 166 -19.44 -15.19 6.86
N VAL A 167 -18.20 -15.66 6.70
CA VAL A 167 -17.81 -16.66 5.70
C VAL A 167 -17.06 -17.81 6.36
N SER A 168 -17.07 -18.98 5.70
CA SER A 168 -16.29 -20.14 6.16
C SER A 168 -14.79 -19.99 5.94
N SER A 169 -14.39 -19.14 4.99
CA SER A 169 -13.00 -18.81 4.66
C SER A 169 -12.92 -17.45 3.99
N ILE A 170 -11.99 -16.60 4.43
CA ILE A 170 -11.77 -15.30 3.77
C ILE A 170 -10.94 -15.47 2.49
N ASP A 171 -10.06 -16.49 2.41
CA ASP A 171 -9.33 -16.84 1.18
C ASP A 171 -10.21 -17.07 -0.06
N MET A 172 -11.46 -17.53 0.12
CA MET A 172 -12.41 -17.79 -0.96
C MET A 172 -13.50 -16.72 -1.08
N SER A 173 -13.50 -15.73 -0.20
CA SER A 173 -14.53 -14.69 -0.16
C SER A 173 -14.45 -13.80 -1.40
N LYS A 174 -15.60 -13.35 -1.87
CA LYS A 174 -15.73 -12.31 -2.91
C LYS A 174 -16.45 -11.07 -2.39
N LEU A 175 -16.73 -11.04 -1.09
CA LEU A 175 -17.38 -9.91 -0.46
C LEU A 175 -16.34 -8.80 -0.31
N PRO A 176 -16.73 -7.52 -0.46
CA PRO A 176 -15.83 -6.40 -0.23
C PRO A 176 -15.36 -6.34 1.23
N PHE A 177 -16.13 -6.93 2.13
CA PHE A 177 -15.79 -7.06 3.53
C PHE A 177 -16.31 -8.40 4.05
N SER A 178 -15.46 -9.17 4.71
CA SER A 178 -15.86 -10.46 5.27
C SER A 178 -15.08 -10.85 6.50
N TYR A 179 -15.71 -11.68 7.33
CA TYR A 179 -15.16 -12.22 8.56
C TYR A 179 -15.22 -13.74 8.57
N ARG A 180 -14.18 -14.38 9.10
CA ARG A 180 -14.20 -15.80 9.46
C ARG A 180 -14.06 -15.92 10.98
N HIS A 181 -15.00 -16.57 11.65
CA HIS A 181 -14.87 -16.85 13.08
C HIS A 181 -13.72 -17.82 13.35
N VAL A 182 -12.95 -17.56 14.41
CA VAL A 182 -11.87 -18.45 14.87
C VAL A 182 -12.26 -19.06 16.22
N GLU A 183 -12.27 -18.27 17.28
CA GLU A 183 -12.62 -18.69 18.64
C GLU A 183 -13.06 -17.49 19.48
N GLY A 184 -14.10 -17.66 20.30
CA GLY A 184 -14.59 -16.60 21.18
C GLY A 184 -14.90 -15.32 20.40
N ASN A 185 -14.23 -14.22 20.76
CA ASN A 185 -14.37 -12.91 20.14
C ASN A 185 -13.36 -12.65 19.00
N TRP A 186 -12.60 -13.67 18.60
CA TRP A 186 -11.59 -13.58 17.55
C TRP A 186 -12.16 -13.98 16.18
N TYR A 187 -11.87 -13.13 15.20
CA TYR A 187 -12.20 -13.37 13.80
C TYR A 187 -11.00 -13.03 12.93
N LEU A 188 -10.91 -13.66 11.76
CA LEU A 188 -10.12 -13.13 10.65
C LEU A 188 -10.99 -12.13 9.89
N PHE A 189 -10.38 -11.12 9.29
CA PHE A 189 -11.09 -10.19 8.42
C PHE A 189 -10.35 -9.94 7.11
N GLU A 190 -11.13 -9.64 6.08
CA GLU A 190 -10.65 -9.08 4.83
C GLU A 190 -11.53 -7.90 4.42
N SER A 191 -10.90 -6.81 4.00
CA SER A 191 -11.53 -5.64 3.41
C SER A 191 -10.89 -5.35 2.06
N SER A 192 -11.69 -4.99 1.06
CA SER A 192 -11.23 -4.50 -0.23
C SER A 192 -12.07 -3.31 -0.67
N ASP A 193 -11.42 -2.17 -0.87
CA ASP A 193 -11.97 -0.90 -1.36
C ASP A 193 -11.68 -0.69 -2.86
#